data_AF-A0A246G7B0-F1
#
_entry.id   AF-A0A246G7B0-F1
#
_cell.length_a   1.000
_cell.length_b   1.000
_cell.length_c   1.000
_cell.angle_alpha   90.00
_cell.angle_beta   90.00
_cell.angle_gamma   90.00
#
_symmetry.space_group_name_H-M   'P 1'
#
loop_
_entity.id
_entity.type
_entity.pdbx_description
1 polymer ?
#
loop_
_entity_poly.entity_id
_entity_poly.type
_entity_poly.pdbx_seq_one_letter_code
_entity_poly.pdbx_strand_id
1 'polypeptide(L)'
;SLSDGFSEMWDWAESFGKAKRDKPHTVQISKEKSPVLVGIDQIVREKFKPVIGNGEEAVIYITSEIAAEIEIDKNGKVISYPDYGAYNGKEEFKKDNKIYSKKIKVGKEIKSAFPTFKAYIYRGNTVGEAVRKLKQDLKFNTHENAESTILEVARHSLGNNKNYGDKGPIPPNSIKNLYRLRYKKATNNSGKNSYRYRIVDENLSNFPNVKDYKKEYDSGSMILGKRGSISIDPWKSSGLVGCVGIRGKNGENHLSTKETYSNQDKENYKYIYHSLNNYLESIIPELTGIYGRRGFSTSEGIVKVSASSYDHEIKVYVLVDSLPDLCTCESLRSPVKEREDFYNSFGTKTINYIEQESKKSNKFKGLYMTAQRRAENGFAKVINGNNPMNIKGNGDLGQIAYDTHESGILVKGEKFANFSSEDTGFKGYLSLLKNNYNYAYQTFFDDSKTIDDFVTGLEDKGKLGPYATGDKKGKEGTDRYKNNIKDIFESVKNDYLKMYKCKLCKVKNDEEKKNLQDDINLLEKLN
;
A
#
# COMPACT_ATOMS: atom_id res chain seq x y z
N SER A 1 3.76 24.58 -40.75
CA SER A 1 4.66 24.08 -39.68
C SER A 1 4.26 24.77 -38.40
N LEU A 2 3.67 24.04 -37.45
CA LEU A 2 3.19 24.57 -36.18
C LEU A 2 3.75 23.67 -35.07
N SER A 3 4.92 24.06 -34.57
CA SER A 3 5.49 23.62 -33.30
C SER A 3 5.66 24.90 -32.49
N ASP A 4 4.77 25.13 -31.52
CA ASP A 4 4.88 26.05 -30.37
C ASP A 4 3.46 26.22 -29.79
N GLY A 5 3.17 25.57 -28.67
CA GLY A 5 1.82 25.60 -28.08
C GLY A 5 1.58 24.73 -26.85
N PHE A 6 2.61 24.45 -26.04
CA PHE A 6 2.44 23.77 -24.75
C PHE A 6 3.41 24.34 -23.69
N SER A 7 3.43 25.68 -23.55
CA SER A 7 4.28 26.42 -22.61
C SER A 7 3.51 27.42 -21.72
N GLU A 8 2.18 27.34 -21.61
CA GLU A 8 1.41 28.26 -20.76
C GLU A 8 0.55 27.49 -19.75
N MET A 9 1.12 27.15 -18.58
CA MET A 9 0.33 26.91 -17.36
C MET A 9 1.15 26.84 -16.06
N TRP A 10 2.24 27.62 -15.93
CA TRP A 10 3.02 27.69 -14.68
C TRP A 10 3.47 29.11 -14.25
N ASP A 11 2.83 30.18 -14.72
CA ASP A 11 3.09 31.55 -14.26
C ASP A 11 1.93 32.14 -13.42
N TRP A 12 1.75 31.62 -12.20
CA TRP A 12 0.93 32.29 -11.19
C TRP A 12 1.42 32.04 -9.76
N ALA A 13 2.67 32.41 -9.47
CA ALA A 13 3.18 32.49 -8.10
C ALA A 13 4.33 33.50 -7.88
N GLU A 14 4.51 34.50 -8.75
CA GLU A 14 5.46 35.60 -8.51
C GLU A 14 4.82 36.97 -8.73
N SER A 15 3.95 37.40 -7.80
CA SER A 15 3.61 38.82 -7.65
C SER A 15 3.05 39.14 -6.26
N PHE A 16 3.91 39.16 -5.25
CA PHE A 16 3.69 40.05 -4.11
C PHE A 16 4.96 40.82 -3.79
N GLY A 17 4.80 42.15 -3.88
CA GLY A 17 5.85 43.14 -3.94
C GLY A 17 6.66 43.30 -2.66
N LYS A 18 7.89 43.79 -2.86
CA LYS A 18 8.74 44.40 -1.84
C LYS A 18 7.97 45.50 -1.11
N ALA A 19 7.72 45.34 0.19
CA ALA A 19 7.31 46.43 1.07
C ALA A 19 8.52 46.96 1.87
N LYS A 20 8.67 48.29 1.84
CA LYS A 20 9.73 49.09 2.47
C LYS A 20 9.70 48.98 4.00
N ARG A 21 10.89 48.99 4.61
CA ARG A 21 11.10 49.25 6.04
C ARG A 21 10.62 50.66 6.38
N ASP A 22 9.73 50.77 7.36
CA ASP A 22 9.53 51.97 8.16
C ASP A 22 9.54 51.62 9.67
N LYS A 23 9.91 52.65 10.45
CA LYS A 23 10.43 52.75 11.83
C LYS A 23 9.71 51.96 12.96
N PRO A 24 10.37 51.75 14.13
CA PRO A 24 9.83 50.91 15.19
C PRO A 24 8.67 51.60 15.92
N HIS A 25 7.56 50.88 16.07
CA HIS A 25 6.47 51.27 16.96
C HIS A 25 6.53 50.42 18.22
N THR A 26 6.82 51.08 19.33
CA THR A 26 6.71 50.52 20.69
C THR A 26 5.24 50.27 20.98
N VAL A 27 4.82 49.00 21.07
CA VAL A 27 3.47 48.66 21.49
C VAL A 27 3.48 48.43 23.01
N GLN A 28 2.79 49.30 23.74
CA GLN A 28 2.45 49.08 25.14
C GLN A 28 1.51 47.88 25.25
N ILE A 29 1.87 46.90 26.07
CA ILE A 29 1.06 45.71 26.35
C ILE A 29 0.03 46.06 27.43
N SER A 30 -1.24 46.19 27.04
CA SER A 30 -2.34 46.10 28.01
C SER A 30 -2.57 44.63 28.36
N LYS A 31 -2.49 44.32 29.66
CA LYS A 31 -2.84 43.01 30.22
C LYS A 31 -4.32 42.69 29.96
N GLU A 32 -4.59 41.39 29.77
CA GLU A 32 -5.90 40.72 29.70
C GLU A 32 -6.51 40.48 28.31
N LYS A 33 -6.18 39.32 27.69
CA LYS A 33 -7.12 38.21 27.38
C LYS A 33 -6.46 37.15 26.47
N SER A 34 -6.36 35.93 27.01
CA SER A 34 -6.33 34.59 26.39
C SER A 34 -5.38 34.22 25.23
N PRO A 35 -4.95 32.93 25.17
CA PRO A 35 -3.86 32.50 24.31
C PRO A 35 -4.27 32.42 22.84
N VAL A 36 -3.29 32.73 22.00
CA VAL A 36 -3.27 32.52 20.56
C VAL A 36 -3.79 31.11 20.23
N LEU A 37 -4.97 31.05 19.59
CA LEU A 37 -5.40 29.88 18.83
C LEU A 37 -4.41 29.70 17.68
N VAL A 38 -3.51 28.73 17.84
CA VAL A 38 -2.71 28.20 16.74
C VAL A 38 -3.70 27.73 15.67
N GLY A 39 -3.61 28.32 14.48
CA GLY A 39 -4.46 27.99 13.35
C GLY A 39 -4.43 26.50 13.07
N ILE A 40 -5.49 25.81 13.44
CA ILE A 40 -5.81 24.50 12.90
C ILE A 40 -6.28 24.81 11.49
N ASP A 41 -5.48 24.50 10.47
CA ASP A 41 -5.96 24.49 9.09
C ASP A 41 -7.24 23.64 9.08
N GLN A 42 -8.40 24.30 8.98
CA GLN A 42 -9.66 23.61 8.77
C GLN A 42 -9.54 22.91 7.43
N ILE A 43 -9.35 21.59 7.46
CA ILE A 43 -9.33 20.78 6.24
C ILE A 43 -10.74 20.87 5.65
N VAL A 44 -10.91 21.75 4.65
CA VAL A 44 -12.19 21.98 3.99
C VAL A 44 -12.58 20.73 3.21
N ARG A 45 -13.75 20.16 3.53
CA ARG A 45 -14.38 19.10 2.73
C ARG A 45 -15.02 19.71 1.50
N GLU A 46 -14.69 19.19 0.33
CA GLU A 46 -15.38 19.51 -0.90
C GLU A 46 -16.85 19.08 -0.77
N LYS A 47 -17.76 19.96 -1.22
CA LYS A 47 -19.19 19.65 -1.31
C LYS A 47 -19.52 19.23 -2.74
N PHE A 48 -20.06 18.04 -2.88
CA PHE A 48 -20.49 17.53 -4.18
C PHE A 48 -22.00 17.69 -4.35
N LYS A 49 -22.43 18.00 -5.58
CA LYS A 49 -23.85 18.00 -5.92
C LYS A 49 -24.36 16.55 -6.03
N PRO A 50 -25.65 16.31 -5.72
CA PRO A 50 -26.27 15.02 -6.03
C PRO A 50 -26.10 14.65 -7.51
N VAL A 51 -26.02 13.35 -7.81
CA VAL A 51 -25.90 12.88 -9.19
C VAL A 51 -27.23 13.01 -9.91
N ILE A 52 -27.22 13.58 -11.10
CA ILE A 52 -28.40 13.76 -11.95
C ILE A 52 -28.37 12.72 -13.07
N GLY A 53 -29.51 12.08 -13.33
CA GLY A 53 -29.63 11.08 -14.39
C GLY A 53 -28.71 9.88 -14.17
N ASN A 54 -28.06 9.43 -15.24
CA ASN A 54 -27.28 8.20 -15.21
C ASN A 54 -25.82 8.38 -14.76
N GLY A 55 -25.37 9.62 -14.50
CA GLY A 55 -23.98 9.95 -14.16
C GLY A 55 -23.02 9.95 -15.36
N GLU A 56 -21.75 10.33 -15.14
CA GLU A 56 -20.71 10.34 -16.19
C GLU A 56 -19.48 9.48 -15.80
N GLU A 57 -19.43 9.03 -14.55
CA GLU A 57 -18.36 8.21 -14.00
C GLU A 57 -18.86 7.49 -12.74
N ALA A 58 -18.36 6.28 -12.51
CA ALA A 58 -18.53 5.62 -11.22
C ALA A 58 -17.24 4.93 -10.73
N VAL A 59 -17.13 4.76 -9.42
CA VAL A 59 -16.13 3.91 -8.78
C VAL A 59 -16.83 2.90 -7.88
N ILE A 60 -16.53 1.62 -8.09
CA ILE A 60 -16.91 0.54 -7.18
C ILE A 60 -15.73 0.30 -6.25
N TYR A 61 -15.87 0.62 -4.96
CA TYR A 61 -14.86 0.38 -3.96
C TYR A 61 -15.17 -0.91 -3.19
N ILE A 62 -14.46 -2.00 -3.52
CA ILE A 62 -14.57 -3.30 -2.87
C ILE A 62 -13.65 -3.33 -1.65
N THR A 63 -14.24 -3.27 -0.46
CA THR A 63 -13.51 -3.07 0.81
C THR A 63 -13.12 -4.37 1.51
N SER A 64 -12.34 -4.23 2.58
CA SER A 64 -12.08 -5.28 3.58
C SER A 64 -13.07 -5.30 4.75
N GLU A 65 -14.08 -4.42 4.74
CA GLU A 65 -15.12 -4.36 5.78
C GLU A 65 -16.11 -5.52 5.61
N ILE A 66 -16.39 -6.25 6.69
CA ILE A 66 -17.34 -7.37 6.66
C ILE A 66 -18.78 -6.86 6.49
N ALA A 67 -19.49 -7.45 5.54
CA ALA A 67 -20.92 -7.29 5.34
C ALA A 67 -21.73 -8.33 6.14
N ALA A 68 -21.43 -9.62 5.99
CA ALA A 68 -22.00 -10.71 6.78
C ALA A 68 -20.90 -11.55 7.44
N GLU A 69 -21.09 -11.88 8.71
CA GLU A 69 -20.08 -12.56 9.56
C GLU A 69 -20.26 -14.09 9.58
N ILE A 70 -19.20 -14.80 9.97
CA ILE A 70 -19.28 -16.23 10.31
C ILE A 70 -19.79 -16.35 11.75
N GLU A 71 -20.87 -17.10 11.97
CA GLU A 71 -21.45 -17.30 13.29
C GLU A 71 -20.94 -18.59 13.92
N ILE A 72 -20.59 -18.53 15.21
CA ILE A 72 -20.16 -19.67 16.01
C ILE A 72 -21.00 -19.80 17.28
N ASP A 73 -21.18 -21.03 17.76
CA ASP A 73 -21.80 -21.29 19.04
C ASP A 73 -20.83 -21.06 20.20
N LYS A 74 -21.35 -21.17 21.43
CA LYS A 74 -20.59 -21.07 22.68
C LYS A 74 -19.43 -22.07 22.80
N ASN A 75 -19.45 -23.16 22.02
CA ASN A 75 -18.41 -24.19 22.00
C ASN A 75 -17.40 -23.97 20.86
N GLY A 76 -17.51 -22.85 20.13
CA GLY A 76 -16.64 -22.51 19.01
C GLY A 76 -16.95 -23.25 17.72
N LYS A 77 -18.08 -23.97 17.64
CA LYS A 77 -18.54 -24.66 16.42
C LYS A 77 -19.25 -23.67 15.51
N VAL A 78 -18.95 -23.72 14.21
CA VAL A 78 -19.62 -22.87 13.22
C VAL A 78 -21.10 -23.24 13.10
N ILE A 79 -21.98 -22.27 13.32
CA ILE A 79 -23.44 -22.39 13.16
C ILE A 79 -23.82 -22.03 11.73
N SER A 80 -23.30 -20.90 11.23
CA SER A 80 -23.59 -20.39 9.89
C SER A 80 -22.35 -19.70 9.31
N TYR A 81 -22.26 -19.67 7.99
CA TYR A 81 -21.20 -18.97 7.28
C TYR A 81 -21.76 -18.41 5.96
N PRO A 82 -21.46 -17.14 5.62
CA PRO A 82 -21.97 -16.51 4.40
C PRO A 82 -21.43 -17.17 3.14
N ASP A 83 -20.15 -17.50 3.15
CA ASP A 83 -19.51 -18.12 1.99
C ASP A 83 -18.45 -19.14 2.40
N TYR A 84 -18.05 -19.96 1.45
CA TYR A 84 -17.00 -20.95 1.62
C TYR A 84 -16.38 -21.34 0.28
N GLY A 85 -15.13 -21.78 0.33
CA GLY A 85 -14.49 -22.46 -0.80
C GLY A 85 -13.49 -23.51 -0.33
N ALA A 86 -12.56 -23.94 -1.19
CA ALA A 86 -11.65 -25.01 -0.79
C ALA A 86 -10.74 -24.58 0.38
N TYR A 87 -10.21 -25.58 1.07
CA TYR A 87 -9.40 -25.36 2.25
C TYR A 87 -8.04 -24.77 1.87
N ASN A 88 -7.70 -23.63 2.49
CA ASN A 88 -6.48 -22.87 2.24
C ASN A 88 -5.33 -23.18 3.21
N GLY A 89 -5.44 -24.25 4.00
CA GLY A 89 -4.44 -24.59 5.01
C GLY A 89 -4.49 -23.71 6.27
N LYS A 90 -5.40 -22.73 6.35
CA LYS A 90 -5.58 -21.88 7.55
C LYS A 90 -6.76 -22.37 8.38
N GLU A 91 -6.49 -22.67 9.65
CA GLU A 91 -7.49 -23.15 10.62
C GLU A 91 -8.48 -22.05 11.04
N GLU A 92 -8.01 -20.89 11.50
CA GLU A 92 -8.87 -19.75 11.88
C GLU A 92 -8.09 -18.43 11.78
N PHE A 93 -8.72 -17.38 11.26
CA PHE A 93 -8.18 -16.01 11.32
C PHE A 93 -9.27 -15.05 11.83
N LYS A 94 -8.89 -14.27 12.85
CA LYS A 94 -9.74 -13.31 13.56
C LYS A 94 -9.04 -11.96 13.66
N LYS A 95 -9.79 -10.87 13.46
CA LYS A 95 -9.34 -9.48 13.63
C LYS A 95 -10.52 -8.65 14.15
N ASP A 96 -10.26 -7.78 15.13
CA ASP A 96 -11.25 -6.86 15.70
C ASP A 96 -12.58 -7.57 16.10
N ASN A 97 -12.45 -8.69 16.82
CA ASN A 97 -13.54 -9.61 17.22
C ASN A 97 -14.34 -10.29 16.09
N LYS A 98 -13.97 -10.08 14.83
CA LYS A 98 -14.62 -10.71 13.68
C LYS A 98 -13.83 -11.91 13.16
N ILE A 99 -14.56 -12.92 12.67
CA ILE A 99 -13.98 -14.13 12.05
C ILE A 99 -13.93 -13.92 10.54
N TYR A 100 -12.72 -13.99 9.97
CA TYR A 100 -12.44 -13.73 8.57
C TYR A 100 -12.11 -15.00 7.79
N SER A 101 -11.66 -16.05 8.47
CA SER A 101 -11.53 -17.38 7.88
C SER A 101 -11.69 -18.42 8.98
N LYS A 102 -12.37 -19.53 8.69
CA LYS A 102 -12.44 -20.69 9.60
C LYS A 102 -12.55 -22.00 8.84
N LYS A 103 -11.80 -23.01 9.26
CA LYS A 103 -11.90 -24.37 8.74
C LYS A 103 -13.24 -24.97 9.13
N ILE A 104 -13.93 -25.53 8.14
CA ILE A 104 -15.22 -26.20 8.31
C ILE A 104 -15.26 -27.51 7.54
N LYS A 105 -16.18 -28.40 7.91
CA LYS A 105 -16.49 -29.62 7.18
C LYS A 105 -17.84 -29.46 6.48
N VAL A 106 -17.84 -29.58 5.15
CA VAL A 106 -19.04 -29.49 4.32
C VAL A 106 -19.23 -30.83 3.63
N GLY A 107 -20.21 -31.62 4.10
CA GLY A 107 -20.35 -33.02 3.69
C GLY A 107 -19.10 -33.84 4.06
N LYS A 108 -18.45 -34.45 3.06
CA LYS A 108 -17.21 -35.21 3.23
C LYS A 108 -15.94 -34.37 3.08
N GLU A 109 -16.06 -33.11 2.64
CA GLU A 109 -14.91 -32.28 2.27
C GLU A 109 -14.56 -31.25 3.36
N ILE A 110 -13.27 -30.96 3.48
CA ILE A 110 -12.77 -29.86 4.31
C ILE A 110 -12.74 -28.59 3.45
N LYS A 111 -13.30 -27.51 3.98
CA LYS A 111 -13.45 -26.21 3.33
C LYS A 111 -12.99 -25.09 4.27
N SER A 112 -12.82 -23.89 3.72
CA SER A 112 -12.66 -22.67 4.51
C SER A 112 -13.93 -21.83 4.36
N ALA A 113 -14.52 -21.45 5.49
CA ALA A 113 -15.61 -20.48 5.60
C ALA A 113 -15.06 -19.06 5.60
N PHE A 114 -15.78 -18.14 4.97
CA PHE A 114 -15.41 -16.74 4.86
C PHE A 114 -16.64 -15.84 5.10
N PRO A 115 -16.45 -14.63 5.65
CA PRO A 115 -17.47 -13.59 5.60
C PRO A 115 -17.66 -13.07 4.17
N THR A 116 -18.71 -12.29 3.96
CA THR A 116 -18.82 -11.39 2.79
C THR A 116 -18.30 -10.00 3.15
N PHE A 117 -17.98 -9.20 2.15
CA PHE A 117 -17.41 -7.86 2.30
C PHE A 117 -18.31 -6.80 1.67
N LYS A 118 -18.21 -5.56 2.14
CA LYS A 118 -18.94 -4.43 1.58
C LYS A 118 -18.25 -3.90 0.32
N ALA A 119 -19.05 -3.53 -0.67
CA ALA A 119 -18.62 -2.69 -1.77
C ALA A 119 -19.48 -1.43 -1.86
N TYR A 120 -18.81 -0.27 -1.84
CA TYR A 120 -19.42 1.05 -1.90
C TYR A 120 -19.39 1.57 -3.33
N ILE A 121 -20.40 2.34 -3.69
CA ILE A 121 -20.57 2.90 -5.03
C ILE A 121 -20.40 4.42 -4.92
N TYR A 122 -19.48 4.98 -5.68
CA TYR A 122 -19.29 6.42 -5.80
C TYR A 122 -19.66 6.82 -7.22
N ARG A 123 -20.47 7.86 -7.37
CA ARG A 123 -20.96 8.33 -8.68
C ARG A 123 -20.58 9.80 -8.89
N GLY A 124 -20.31 10.19 -10.13
CA GLY A 124 -19.90 11.54 -10.50
C GLY A 124 -20.78 12.11 -11.61
N ASN A 125 -21.09 13.41 -11.55
CA ASN A 125 -21.75 14.13 -12.65
C ASN A 125 -20.76 14.49 -13.77
N THR A 126 -19.46 14.43 -13.48
CA THR A 126 -18.38 14.78 -14.41
C THR A 126 -17.24 13.79 -14.26
N VAL A 127 -16.44 13.65 -15.31
CA VAL A 127 -15.22 12.83 -15.31
C VAL A 127 -14.30 13.26 -14.18
N GLY A 128 -13.85 12.30 -13.36
CA GLY A 128 -12.99 12.50 -12.20
C GLY A 128 -13.72 12.87 -10.90
N GLU A 129 -15.02 13.17 -10.91
CA GLU A 129 -15.76 13.50 -9.69
C GLU A 129 -15.92 12.30 -8.74
N ALA A 130 -16.22 11.12 -9.26
CA ALA A 130 -16.40 9.93 -8.43
C ALA A 130 -15.08 9.54 -7.75
N VAL A 131 -13.96 9.66 -8.45
CA VAL A 131 -12.61 9.44 -7.89
C VAL A 131 -12.27 10.47 -6.80
N ARG A 132 -12.67 11.74 -6.95
CA ARG A 132 -12.46 12.78 -5.93
C ARG A 132 -13.30 12.53 -4.68
N LYS A 133 -14.57 12.14 -4.83
CA LYS A 133 -15.43 11.70 -3.72
C LYS A 133 -14.77 10.57 -2.92
N LEU A 134 -14.31 9.53 -3.60
CA LEU A 134 -13.60 8.42 -2.97
C LEU A 134 -12.30 8.87 -2.28
N LYS A 135 -11.48 9.72 -2.92
CA LYS A 135 -10.26 10.27 -2.30
C LYS A 135 -10.54 11.03 -1.00
N GLN A 136 -11.60 11.84 -0.99
CA GLN A 136 -12.04 12.56 0.20
C GLN A 136 -12.45 11.58 1.30
N ASP A 137 -13.29 10.61 0.98
CA ASP A 137 -13.78 9.62 1.94
C ASP A 137 -12.68 8.73 2.51
N LEU A 138 -11.71 8.32 1.70
CA LEU A 138 -10.51 7.61 2.18
C LEU A 138 -9.66 8.48 3.12
N LYS A 139 -9.51 9.79 2.82
CA LYS A 139 -8.75 10.72 3.66
C LYS A 139 -9.39 10.91 5.03
N PHE A 140 -10.72 10.88 5.11
CA PHE A 140 -11.46 11.10 6.36
C PHE A 140 -11.96 9.81 7.01
N ASN A 141 -11.68 8.65 6.43
CA ASN A 141 -12.17 7.34 6.88
C ASN A 141 -13.72 7.32 6.99
N THR A 142 -14.40 7.83 5.97
CA THR A 142 -15.86 7.90 5.84
C THR A 142 -16.34 7.24 4.55
N HIS A 143 -17.66 7.08 4.42
CA HIS A 143 -18.35 6.68 3.17
C HIS A 143 -19.53 7.63 2.87
N GLU A 144 -19.45 8.87 3.33
CA GLU A 144 -20.55 9.85 3.26
C GLU A 144 -20.85 10.29 1.82
N ASN A 145 -19.87 10.18 0.92
CA ASN A 145 -20.01 10.54 -0.49
C ASN A 145 -20.35 9.33 -1.37
N ALA A 146 -20.48 8.14 -0.78
CA ALA A 146 -20.96 6.94 -1.45
C ALA A 146 -22.50 6.91 -1.50
N GLU A 147 -23.03 6.18 -2.48
CA GLU A 147 -24.45 5.84 -2.54
C GLU A 147 -24.86 5.01 -1.31
N SER A 148 -26.13 5.13 -0.92
CA SER A 148 -26.69 4.38 0.22
C SER A 148 -26.76 2.88 -0.01
N THR A 149 -26.81 2.44 -1.28
CA THR A 149 -26.80 1.03 -1.64
C THR A 149 -25.40 0.46 -1.45
N ILE A 150 -25.27 -0.50 -0.53
CA ILE A 150 -24.03 -1.23 -0.28
C ILE A 150 -24.17 -2.63 -0.85
N LEU A 151 -23.21 -3.03 -1.68
CA LEU A 151 -23.16 -4.38 -2.23
C LEU A 151 -22.47 -5.34 -1.26
N GLU A 152 -23.01 -6.56 -1.15
CA GLU A 152 -22.32 -7.66 -0.47
C GLU A 152 -21.54 -8.50 -1.47
N VAL A 153 -20.26 -8.72 -1.16
CA VAL A 153 -19.31 -9.32 -2.08
C VAL A 153 -18.55 -10.45 -1.42
N ALA A 154 -18.61 -11.63 -2.03
CA ALA A 154 -17.70 -12.73 -1.77
C ALA A 154 -16.35 -12.46 -2.44
N ARG A 155 -15.28 -12.46 -1.63
CA ARG A 155 -13.90 -12.22 -2.08
C ARG A 155 -12.97 -13.28 -1.51
N HIS A 156 -12.33 -14.08 -2.34
CA HIS A 156 -11.40 -15.13 -1.89
C HIS A 156 -10.11 -15.14 -2.71
N SER A 157 -9.14 -16.03 -2.48
CA SER A 157 -7.91 -16.13 -3.28
C SER A 157 -7.92 -17.21 -4.37
N LEU A 158 -6.91 -17.21 -5.23
CA LEU A 158 -6.73 -18.18 -6.32
C LEU A 158 -6.63 -19.65 -5.84
N GLY A 159 -6.96 -20.56 -6.76
CA GLY A 159 -6.80 -22.01 -6.58
C GLY A 159 -7.90 -22.66 -5.75
N ASN A 160 -9.11 -22.11 -5.79
CA ASN A 160 -10.20 -22.42 -4.86
C ASN A 160 -9.81 -22.09 -3.41
N ASN A 161 -9.11 -20.97 -3.19
CA ASN A 161 -8.55 -20.60 -1.88
C ASN A 161 -7.45 -21.58 -1.44
N LYS A 162 -6.31 -21.65 -2.14
CA LYS A 162 -5.14 -22.38 -1.62
C LYS A 162 -4.02 -21.48 -1.15
N ASN A 163 -3.83 -20.31 -1.77
CA ASN A 163 -2.80 -19.37 -1.37
C ASN A 163 -3.32 -17.93 -1.44
N TYR A 164 -3.40 -17.31 -0.27
CA TYR A 164 -3.82 -15.93 -0.06
C TYR A 164 -2.51 -15.12 -0.05
N GLY A 165 -2.08 -14.56 -1.19
CA GLY A 165 -0.84 -13.77 -1.23
C GLY A 165 -0.20 -13.55 -2.59
N ASP A 166 -0.12 -14.59 -3.40
CA ASP A 166 0.69 -14.52 -4.62
C ASP A 166 -0.06 -13.88 -5.80
N LYS A 167 -1.37 -14.15 -5.90
CA LYS A 167 -2.27 -13.72 -6.97
C LYS A 167 -3.70 -13.80 -6.42
N GLY A 168 -4.39 -12.70 -6.12
CA GLY A 168 -5.84 -12.75 -5.87
C GLY A 168 -6.62 -13.20 -7.12
N PRO A 169 -7.96 -13.32 -7.09
CA PRO A 169 -8.73 -13.20 -8.32
C PRO A 169 -8.40 -11.82 -8.89
N ILE A 170 -8.71 -10.75 -8.14
CA ILE A 170 -8.27 -9.39 -8.44
C ILE A 170 -7.19 -9.03 -7.41
N PRO A 171 -5.96 -8.68 -7.82
CA PRO A 171 -4.96 -8.14 -6.91
C PRO A 171 -5.45 -6.83 -6.30
N PRO A 172 -5.16 -6.53 -5.02
CA PRO A 172 -5.44 -5.21 -4.47
C PRO A 172 -4.70 -4.13 -5.27
N ASN A 173 -5.28 -2.94 -5.32
CA ASN A 173 -4.71 -1.80 -6.05
C ASN A 173 -4.80 -0.51 -5.23
N SER A 174 -4.43 0.62 -5.84
CA SER A 174 -4.44 1.91 -5.17
C SER A 174 -5.21 2.94 -5.99
N ILE A 175 -5.56 4.05 -5.35
CA ILE A 175 -6.24 5.18 -6.00
C ILE A 175 -5.45 5.80 -7.16
N LYS A 176 -4.15 5.50 -7.28
CA LYS A 176 -3.30 5.94 -8.41
C LYS A 176 -3.45 5.01 -9.63
N ASN A 177 -3.78 3.74 -9.41
CA ASN A 177 -3.81 2.68 -10.41
C ASN A 177 -5.12 1.89 -10.30
N LEU A 178 -6.24 2.53 -10.66
CA LEU A 178 -7.56 1.90 -10.59
C LEU A 178 -7.74 0.88 -11.73
N TYR A 179 -8.43 -0.22 -11.44
CA TYR A 179 -8.91 -1.12 -12.50
C TYR A 179 -10.12 -0.50 -13.19
N ARG A 180 -10.46 -1.03 -14.35
CA ARG A 180 -11.67 -0.68 -15.10
C ARG A 180 -12.60 -1.87 -15.27
N LEU A 181 -13.90 -1.58 -15.37
CA LEU A 181 -14.89 -2.53 -15.83
C LEU A 181 -15.04 -2.51 -17.35
N ARG A 182 -15.23 -3.69 -17.92
CA ARG A 182 -15.70 -3.91 -19.30
C ARG A 182 -16.75 -5.01 -19.32
N TYR A 183 -17.54 -5.06 -20.38
CA TYR A 183 -18.51 -6.13 -20.61
C TYR A 183 -18.06 -7.03 -21.75
N LYS A 184 -18.13 -8.34 -21.55
CA LYS A 184 -17.68 -9.29 -22.58
C LYS A 184 -18.39 -10.65 -22.54
N LYS A 185 -18.54 -11.25 -23.73
CA LYS A 185 -18.94 -12.64 -23.93
C LYS A 185 -17.89 -13.62 -23.38
N ALA A 186 -18.36 -14.62 -22.63
CA ALA A 186 -17.56 -15.71 -22.10
C ALA A 186 -18.25 -17.05 -22.28
N THR A 187 -17.48 -18.08 -22.61
CA THR A 187 -17.93 -19.47 -22.76
C THR A 187 -17.20 -20.35 -21.75
N ASN A 188 -17.93 -21.16 -20.98
CA ASN A 188 -17.31 -22.10 -20.05
C ASN A 188 -16.87 -23.41 -20.75
N ASN A 189 -16.18 -24.29 -20.03
CA ASN A 189 -15.69 -25.58 -20.57
C ASN A 189 -16.81 -26.50 -21.08
N SER A 190 -18.05 -26.27 -20.65
CA SER A 190 -19.24 -27.00 -21.11
C SER A 190 -19.93 -26.35 -22.31
N GLY A 191 -19.31 -25.35 -22.94
CA GLY A 191 -19.87 -24.64 -24.10
C GLY A 191 -21.01 -23.68 -23.77
N LYS A 192 -21.24 -23.35 -22.49
CA LYS A 192 -22.31 -22.43 -22.07
C LYS A 192 -21.83 -20.99 -22.18
N ASN A 193 -22.58 -20.19 -22.92
CA ASN A 193 -22.28 -18.77 -23.14
C ASN A 193 -22.88 -17.90 -22.04
N SER A 194 -22.25 -16.76 -21.79
CA SER A 194 -22.67 -15.76 -20.81
C SER A 194 -22.07 -14.42 -21.19
N TYR A 195 -22.67 -13.33 -20.69
CA TYR A 195 -22.15 -11.98 -20.86
C TYR A 195 -21.99 -11.35 -19.49
N ARG A 196 -20.80 -10.84 -19.18
CA ARG A 196 -20.41 -10.52 -17.80
C ARG A 196 -19.62 -9.23 -17.73
N TYR A 197 -19.78 -8.52 -16.62
CA TYR A 197 -18.84 -7.50 -16.19
C TYR A 197 -17.51 -8.14 -15.78
N ARG A 198 -16.41 -7.57 -16.28
CA ARG A 198 -15.04 -8.03 -16.07
C ARG A 198 -14.18 -6.88 -15.57
N ILE A 199 -13.46 -7.12 -14.49
CA ILE A 199 -12.47 -6.23 -13.89
C ILE A 199 -11.13 -6.50 -14.59
N VAL A 200 -10.54 -5.44 -15.14
CA VAL A 200 -9.35 -5.48 -16.01
C VAL A 200 -8.45 -4.25 -15.82
N ASP A 201 -7.19 -4.37 -16.23
CA ASP A 201 -6.25 -3.23 -16.30
C ASP A 201 -6.65 -2.26 -17.43
N GLU A 202 -6.47 -0.95 -17.21
CA GLU A 202 -6.66 0.08 -18.23
C GLU A 202 -5.50 0.06 -19.24
N ASN A 203 -5.66 -0.69 -20.33
CA ASN A 203 -4.70 -0.74 -21.43
C ASN A 203 -5.38 -1.02 -22.79
N LEU A 204 -4.68 -0.73 -23.88
CA LEU A 204 -5.18 -0.88 -25.25
C LEU A 204 -5.54 -2.33 -25.63
N SER A 205 -4.95 -3.33 -24.97
CA SER A 205 -5.30 -4.73 -25.23
C SER A 205 -6.68 -5.09 -24.67
N ASN A 206 -7.01 -4.54 -23.50
CA ASN A 206 -8.30 -4.70 -22.84
C ASN A 206 -9.39 -3.80 -23.44
N PHE A 207 -9.00 -2.62 -23.94
CA PHE A 207 -9.88 -1.61 -24.52
C PHE A 207 -9.36 -1.20 -25.90
N PRO A 208 -9.43 -2.10 -26.91
CA PRO A 208 -8.98 -1.76 -28.25
C PRO A 208 -9.94 -0.77 -28.90
N ASN A 209 -9.43 0.02 -29.85
CA ASN A 209 -10.27 0.89 -30.66
C ASN A 209 -11.15 0.04 -31.59
N VAL A 210 -12.47 0.14 -31.44
CA VAL A 210 -13.45 -0.53 -32.30
C VAL A 210 -14.20 0.51 -33.11
N LYS A 211 -14.30 0.29 -34.43
CA LYS A 211 -15.03 1.20 -35.33
C LYS A 211 -16.55 1.17 -35.13
N ASP A 212 -17.09 0.01 -34.77
CA ASP A 212 -18.50 -0.22 -34.50
C ASP A 212 -18.69 -0.62 -33.04
N TYR A 213 -19.12 0.33 -32.22
CA TYR A 213 -19.25 0.10 -30.78
C TYR A 213 -20.24 -1.03 -30.44
N LYS A 214 -21.17 -1.37 -31.35
CA LYS A 214 -22.12 -2.48 -31.18
C LYS A 214 -21.44 -3.85 -31.11
N LYS A 215 -20.18 -3.95 -31.53
CA LYS A 215 -19.38 -5.19 -31.53
C LYS A 215 -18.30 -5.24 -30.45
N GLU A 216 -18.25 -4.24 -29.56
CA GLU A 216 -17.22 -4.17 -28.52
C GLU A 216 -17.27 -5.34 -27.54
N TYR A 217 -18.46 -5.89 -27.28
CA TYR A 217 -18.65 -7.00 -26.32
C TYR A 217 -17.91 -8.28 -26.75
N ASP A 218 -17.57 -8.42 -28.04
CA ASP A 218 -16.81 -9.54 -28.60
C ASP A 218 -15.31 -9.20 -28.80
N SER A 219 -14.90 -7.94 -28.60
CA SER A 219 -13.57 -7.43 -28.97
C SER A 219 -12.54 -7.45 -27.83
N GLY A 220 -11.25 -7.45 -28.18
CA GLY A 220 -10.10 -7.29 -27.28
C GLY A 220 -9.78 -8.51 -26.41
N SER A 221 -8.50 -8.78 -26.15
CA SER A 221 -8.11 -9.83 -25.21
C SER A 221 -8.36 -9.37 -23.77
N MET A 222 -8.41 -10.32 -22.83
CA MET A 222 -8.52 -10.01 -21.41
C MET A 222 -7.10 -10.16 -20.82
N ILE A 223 -6.52 -9.10 -20.26
CA ILE A 223 -5.24 -9.14 -19.53
C ILE A 223 -5.41 -8.62 -18.09
N LEU A 224 -5.00 -9.45 -17.13
CA LEU A 224 -4.81 -9.12 -15.72
C LEU A 224 -3.80 -10.14 -15.13
N GLY A 225 -2.49 -9.90 -15.29
CA GLY A 225 -1.45 -10.88 -14.90
C GLY A 225 -1.67 -12.30 -15.46
N LYS A 226 -1.34 -13.36 -14.69
CA LYS A 226 -1.43 -14.78 -15.13
C LYS A 226 -2.87 -15.31 -15.34
N ARG A 227 -3.92 -14.52 -15.11
CA ARG A 227 -5.34 -14.86 -15.36
C ARG A 227 -6.04 -13.67 -16.01
N GLY A 228 -6.22 -13.70 -17.32
CA GLY A 228 -6.58 -12.53 -18.13
C GLY A 228 -7.68 -11.57 -17.67
N SER A 229 -8.61 -11.88 -16.76
CA SER A 229 -9.53 -10.90 -16.17
C SER A 229 -10.35 -11.56 -15.08
N ILE A 230 -11.12 -10.76 -14.34
CA ILE A 230 -11.97 -11.27 -13.28
C ILE A 230 -13.43 -10.91 -13.49
N SER A 231 -14.32 -11.91 -13.47
CA SER A 231 -15.75 -11.63 -13.54
C SER A 231 -16.34 -11.22 -12.19
N ILE A 232 -17.36 -10.39 -12.30
CA ILE A 232 -18.43 -10.27 -11.32
C ILE A 232 -19.46 -11.35 -11.67
N ASP A 233 -19.68 -12.28 -10.74
CA ASP A 233 -20.46 -13.50 -10.95
C ASP A 233 -21.53 -13.67 -9.85
N PRO A 234 -22.59 -14.46 -10.07
CA PRO A 234 -23.65 -14.73 -9.09
C PRO A 234 -23.35 -15.89 -8.13
N TRP A 235 -22.20 -16.56 -8.26
CA TRP A 235 -21.93 -17.83 -7.58
C TRP A 235 -21.35 -17.65 -6.18
N LYS A 236 -21.45 -18.72 -5.36
CA LYS A 236 -20.67 -18.88 -4.13
C LYS A 236 -19.25 -19.25 -4.47
N SER A 237 -18.31 -18.99 -3.58
CA SER A 237 -16.91 -19.19 -3.91
C SER A 237 -16.47 -20.62 -4.16
N SER A 238 -17.19 -21.60 -3.61
CA SER A 238 -17.02 -23.01 -3.98
C SER A 238 -17.24 -23.26 -5.48
N GLY A 239 -18.05 -22.43 -6.15
CA GLY A 239 -18.24 -22.40 -7.60
C GLY A 239 -17.52 -21.25 -8.31
N LEU A 240 -16.90 -20.30 -7.59
CA LEU A 240 -16.07 -19.24 -8.18
C LEU A 240 -14.63 -19.71 -8.33
N VAL A 241 -14.20 -19.93 -9.56
CA VAL A 241 -12.79 -20.18 -9.83
C VAL A 241 -12.06 -18.84 -9.96
N GLY A 242 -11.82 -18.18 -8.84
CA GLY A 242 -11.12 -16.89 -8.77
C GLY A 242 -11.88 -15.75 -9.44
N CYS A 243 -13.13 -15.55 -9.01
CA CYS A 243 -14.00 -14.45 -9.43
C CYS A 243 -14.55 -13.69 -8.21
N VAL A 244 -15.23 -12.57 -8.46
CA VAL A 244 -15.93 -11.80 -7.42
C VAL A 244 -17.40 -12.21 -7.42
N GLY A 245 -17.92 -12.67 -6.29
CA GLY A 245 -19.32 -13.11 -6.18
C GLY A 245 -20.19 -12.02 -5.60
N ILE A 246 -21.23 -11.57 -6.30
CA ILE A 246 -22.27 -10.72 -5.68
C ILE A 246 -23.21 -11.62 -4.87
N ARG A 247 -23.39 -11.29 -3.60
CA ARG A 247 -24.18 -12.08 -2.65
C ARG A 247 -25.44 -11.33 -2.22
N GLY A 248 -26.48 -12.10 -1.93
CA GLY A 248 -27.59 -11.62 -1.13
C GLY A 248 -27.25 -11.65 0.36
N LYS A 249 -28.19 -11.19 1.19
CA LYS A 249 -28.09 -11.17 2.65
C LYS A 249 -27.60 -12.51 3.19
N ASN A 250 -26.73 -12.47 4.20
CA ASN A 250 -26.16 -13.65 4.86
C ASN A 250 -25.45 -14.61 3.90
N GLY A 251 -24.94 -14.09 2.77
CA GLY A 251 -24.22 -14.89 1.79
C GLY A 251 -25.10 -15.82 0.95
N GLU A 252 -26.42 -15.60 0.90
CA GLU A 252 -27.31 -16.29 -0.04
C GLU A 252 -27.06 -15.87 -1.50
N ASN A 253 -27.63 -16.62 -2.45
CA ASN A 253 -27.58 -16.19 -3.86
C ASN A 253 -28.36 -14.88 -3.98
N HIS A 254 -27.86 -13.96 -4.80
CA HIS A 254 -28.52 -12.68 -4.96
C HIS A 254 -29.95 -12.88 -5.50
N LEU A 255 -30.93 -12.22 -4.88
CA LEU A 255 -32.36 -12.44 -5.15
C LEU A 255 -32.74 -12.23 -6.61
N SER A 256 -32.08 -11.29 -7.30
CA SER A 256 -32.31 -11.05 -8.74
C SER A 256 -32.09 -12.30 -9.59
N THR A 257 -31.28 -13.26 -9.14
CA THR A 257 -30.99 -14.47 -9.90
C THR A 257 -31.90 -15.65 -9.55
N LYS A 258 -32.69 -15.56 -8.47
CA LYS A 258 -33.37 -16.69 -7.81
C LYS A 258 -34.20 -17.55 -8.77
N GLU A 259 -34.98 -16.91 -9.65
CA GLU A 259 -35.85 -17.61 -10.61
C GLU A 259 -35.07 -18.33 -11.71
N THR A 260 -33.96 -17.76 -12.16
CA THR A 260 -33.11 -18.34 -13.21
C THR A 260 -32.07 -19.33 -12.66
N TYR A 261 -31.72 -19.22 -11.38
CA TYR A 261 -30.57 -19.91 -10.80
C TYR A 261 -30.74 -21.43 -10.76
N SER A 262 -31.97 -21.93 -10.61
CA SER A 262 -32.29 -23.37 -10.63
C SER A 262 -32.06 -24.01 -12.00
N ASN A 263 -32.09 -23.23 -13.08
CA ASN A 263 -32.02 -23.72 -14.47
C ASN A 263 -30.65 -23.38 -15.09
N GLN A 264 -29.59 -24.09 -14.69
CA GLN A 264 -28.22 -23.80 -15.14
C GLN A 264 -27.80 -24.60 -16.38
N ASP A 265 -28.64 -24.70 -17.41
CA ASP A 265 -28.35 -25.41 -18.67
C ASP A 265 -27.72 -24.49 -19.75
N LYS A 266 -27.50 -25.01 -20.96
CA LYS A 266 -26.87 -24.25 -22.07
C LYS A 266 -27.71 -23.04 -22.52
N GLU A 267 -29.03 -23.13 -22.42
CA GLU A 267 -29.97 -22.10 -22.88
C GLU A 267 -30.17 -21.04 -21.80
N ASN A 268 -30.18 -21.45 -20.53
CA ASN A 268 -30.57 -20.61 -19.40
C ASN A 268 -29.40 -19.99 -18.62
N TYR A 269 -28.19 -20.55 -18.71
CA TYR A 269 -27.01 -20.05 -17.97
C TYR A 269 -26.71 -18.56 -18.20
N LYS A 270 -26.89 -18.07 -19.44
CA LYS A 270 -26.70 -16.65 -19.77
C LYS A 270 -27.69 -15.73 -19.02
N TYR A 271 -28.91 -16.20 -18.77
CA TYR A 271 -29.95 -15.39 -18.15
C TYR A 271 -29.67 -15.14 -16.67
N ILE A 272 -28.98 -16.05 -15.98
CA ILE A 272 -28.53 -15.84 -14.60
C ILE A 272 -27.60 -14.62 -14.53
N TYR A 273 -26.69 -14.48 -15.49
CA TYR A 273 -25.84 -13.29 -15.60
C TYR A 273 -26.62 -12.06 -16.00
N HIS A 274 -27.52 -12.15 -16.98
CA HIS A 274 -28.34 -11.01 -17.36
C HIS A 274 -29.16 -10.49 -16.18
N SER A 275 -29.74 -11.37 -15.36
CA SER A 275 -30.49 -10.97 -14.16
C SER A 275 -29.63 -10.26 -13.13
N LEU A 276 -28.40 -10.76 -12.89
CA LEU A 276 -27.46 -10.06 -12.01
C LEU A 276 -27.03 -8.71 -12.60
N ASN A 277 -26.67 -8.69 -13.89
CA ASN A 277 -26.21 -7.48 -14.59
C ASN A 277 -27.30 -6.42 -14.61
N ASN A 278 -28.56 -6.76 -14.91
CA ASN A 278 -29.69 -5.84 -14.90
C ASN A 278 -29.92 -5.24 -13.52
N TYR A 279 -29.76 -6.03 -12.46
CA TYR A 279 -29.78 -5.49 -11.10
C TYR A 279 -28.63 -4.51 -10.85
N LEU A 280 -27.40 -4.87 -11.22
CA LEU A 280 -26.26 -3.96 -11.07
C LEU A 280 -26.46 -2.66 -11.88
N GLU A 281 -27.02 -2.75 -13.08
CA GLU A 281 -27.36 -1.59 -13.91
C GLU A 281 -28.48 -0.73 -13.32
N SER A 282 -29.39 -1.29 -12.52
CA SER A 282 -30.43 -0.51 -11.86
C SER A 282 -29.92 0.32 -10.69
N ILE A 283 -28.81 -0.09 -10.07
CA ILE A 283 -28.18 0.62 -8.94
C ILE A 283 -26.92 1.39 -9.35
N ILE A 284 -26.30 1.04 -10.48
CA ILE A 284 -25.15 1.71 -11.11
C ILE A 284 -25.47 1.92 -12.61
N PRO A 285 -26.30 2.91 -12.96
CA PRO A 285 -26.72 3.16 -14.34
C PRO A 285 -25.56 3.38 -15.32
N GLU A 286 -24.43 3.90 -14.84
CA GLU A 286 -23.18 4.09 -15.59
C GLU A 286 -22.68 2.79 -16.25
N LEU A 287 -23.00 1.64 -15.66
CA LEU A 287 -22.62 0.33 -16.22
C LEU A 287 -23.18 0.12 -17.62
N THR A 288 -24.33 0.70 -17.96
CA THR A 288 -24.91 0.59 -19.30
C THR A 288 -24.04 1.26 -20.38
N GLY A 289 -23.22 2.25 -20.02
CA GLY A 289 -22.37 3.02 -20.93
C GLY A 289 -20.94 2.49 -21.10
N ILE A 290 -20.53 1.47 -20.34
CA ILE A 290 -19.14 1.00 -20.39
C ILE A 290 -18.82 0.28 -21.71
N TYR A 291 -17.52 0.19 -22.01
CA TYR A 291 -16.99 -0.56 -23.15
C TYR A 291 -17.58 -1.99 -23.22
N GLY A 292 -18.12 -2.34 -24.38
CA GLY A 292 -18.80 -3.60 -24.62
C GLY A 292 -20.27 -3.62 -24.22
N ARG A 293 -20.67 -2.99 -23.10
CA ARG A 293 -22.06 -3.01 -22.65
C ARG A 293 -22.91 -2.02 -23.45
N ARG A 294 -22.37 -0.85 -23.78
CA ARG A 294 -23.09 0.23 -24.49
C ARG A 294 -23.70 -0.20 -25.82
N GLY A 295 -23.01 -1.09 -26.52
CA GLY A 295 -23.43 -1.64 -27.80
C GLY A 295 -24.31 -2.89 -27.72
N PHE A 296 -24.45 -3.50 -26.54
CA PHE A 296 -25.12 -4.79 -26.37
C PHE A 296 -26.58 -4.62 -25.92
N SER A 297 -27.48 -5.41 -26.49
CA SER A 297 -28.87 -5.51 -26.07
C SER A 297 -29.47 -6.83 -26.55
N THR A 298 -30.50 -7.32 -25.86
CA THR A 298 -31.26 -8.50 -26.29
C THR A 298 -32.76 -8.28 -26.06
N SER A 299 -33.56 -8.36 -27.13
CA SER A 299 -35.03 -8.23 -27.10
C SER A 299 -35.76 -9.57 -26.89
N GLU A 300 -35.05 -10.69 -27.01
CA GLU A 300 -35.59 -12.05 -26.94
C GLU A 300 -35.10 -12.82 -25.70
N GLY A 301 -35.86 -13.83 -25.29
CA GLY A 301 -35.55 -14.69 -24.13
C GLY A 301 -36.23 -14.26 -22.83
N ILE A 302 -36.02 -15.04 -21.77
CA ILE A 302 -36.67 -14.84 -20.46
C ILE A 302 -36.12 -13.63 -19.69
N VAL A 303 -34.87 -13.24 -19.93
CA VAL A 303 -34.26 -12.05 -19.32
C VAL A 303 -33.69 -11.17 -20.41
N LYS A 304 -34.41 -10.07 -20.65
CA LYS A 304 -34.08 -9.06 -21.65
C LYS A 304 -32.98 -8.12 -21.15
N VAL A 305 -32.21 -7.56 -22.07
CA VAL A 305 -31.16 -6.58 -21.77
C VAL A 305 -31.43 -5.36 -22.64
N SER A 306 -31.79 -4.25 -22.00
CA SER A 306 -32.13 -3.00 -22.69
C SER A 306 -30.92 -2.38 -23.36
N ALA A 307 -31.17 -1.69 -24.47
CA ALA A 307 -30.17 -0.83 -25.11
C ALA A 307 -29.71 0.26 -24.16
N SER A 308 -28.43 0.63 -24.26
CA SER A 308 -27.88 1.75 -23.50
C SER A 308 -28.46 3.07 -23.98
N SER A 309 -28.57 4.04 -23.06
CA SER A 309 -28.88 5.43 -23.39
C SER A 309 -27.64 6.26 -23.74
N TYR A 310 -26.44 5.73 -23.47
CA TYR A 310 -25.19 6.39 -23.77
C TYR A 310 -24.74 6.11 -25.21
N ASP A 311 -24.28 7.17 -25.88
CA ASP A 311 -23.68 7.13 -27.22
C ASP A 311 -22.14 7.12 -27.18
N HIS A 312 -21.55 7.28 -26.00
CA HIS A 312 -20.11 7.29 -25.76
C HIS A 312 -19.72 6.36 -24.61
N GLU A 313 -18.41 6.21 -24.39
CA GLU A 313 -17.88 5.36 -23.32
C GLU A 313 -17.99 6.00 -21.95
N ILE A 314 -18.64 5.31 -21.03
CA ILE A 314 -18.59 5.65 -19.60
C ILE A 314 -17.47 4.86 -18.92
N LYS A 315 -16.70 5.55 -18.08
CA LYS A 315 -15.64 4.92 -17.28
C LYS A 315 -16.18 4.53 -15.92
N VAL A 316 -16.18 3.22 -15.66
CA VAL A 316 -16.41 2.68 -14.32
C VAL A 316 -15.14 2.05 -13.81
N TYR A 317 -14.64 2.58 -12.69
CA TYR A 317 -13.42 2.16 -12.03
C TYR A 317 -13.68 1.21 -10.88
N VAL A 318 -12.66 0.44 -10.50
CA VAL A 318 -12.69 -0.43 -9.32
C VAL A 318 -11.46 -0.23 -8.45
N LEU A 319 -11.70 0.06 -7.18
CA LEU A 319 -10.70 0.03 -6.11
C LEU A 319 -10.93 -1.23 -5.27
N VAL A 320 -9.87 -1.93 -4.91
CA VAL A 320 -9.92 -3.20 -4.16
C VAL A 320 -8.92 -3.17 -3.01
N ASP A 321 -9.42 -3.27 -1.79
CA ASP A 321 -8.60 -3.37 -0.59
C ASP A 321 -7.82 -4.69 -0.52
N SER A 322 -6.70 -4.69 0.19
CA SER A 322 -6.12 -5.94 0.69
C SER A 322 -7.09 -6.64 1.65
N LEU A 323 -7.30 -7.93 1.45
CA LEU A 323 -8.09 -8.73 2.40
C LEU A 323 -7.30 -8.89 3.72
N PRO A 324 -7.97 -8.83 4.89
CA PRO A 324 -7.29 -8.72 6.17
C PRO A 324 -6.58 -10.01 6.59
N ASP A 325 -7.00 -11.17 6.07
CA ASP A 325 -6.28 -12.43 6.22
C ASP A 325 -5.10 -12.59 5.23
N LEU A 326 -4.91 -11.67 4.26
CA LEU A 326 -3.71 -11.54 3.40
C LEU A 326 -2.59 -10.84 4.15
N CYS A 327 -2.29 -11.27 5.37
CA CYS A 327 -1.00 -10.91 5.91
C CYS A 327 0.08 -11.81 5.31
N THR A 328 0.50 -11.51 4.08
CA THR A 328 1.74 -12.07 3.54
C THR A 328 2.92 -11.33 4.17
N CYS A 329 3.30 -11.73 5.38
CA CYS A 329 4.67 -11.54 5.85
C CYS A 329 5.69 -12.41 5.08
N GLU A 330 5.40 -12.75 3.82
CA GLU A 330 6.39 -13.26 2.86
C GLU A 330 7.53 -12.26 2.63
N SER A 331 7.41 -11.02 3.12
CA SER A 331 8.43 -9.97 3.09
C SER A 331 9.63 -10.19 4.02
N LEU A 332 9.60 -11.20 4.91
CA LEU A 332 10.79 -11.70 5.59
C LEU A 332 11.30 -12.98 4.90
N ARG A 333 11.42 -12.96 3.57
CA ARG A 333 12.30 -13.91 2.86
C ARG A 333 13.75 -13.45 3.04
N SER A 334 14.68 -14.38 2.82
CA SER A 334 16.10 -14.02 2.70
C SER A 334 16.27 -12.93 1.63
N PRO A 335 17.13 -11.91 1.84
CA PRO A 335 18.05 -11.78 2.97
C PRO A 335 17.50 -10.98 4.17
N VAL A 336 16.28 -10.42 4.10
CA VAL A 336 15.76 -9.51 5.17
C VAL A 336 15.64 -10.24 6.52
N LYS A 337 15.14 -11.48 6.50
CA LYS A 337 15.01 -12.32 7.70
C LYS A 337 16.36 -12.64 8.35
N GLU A 338 17.41 -12.81 7.56
CA GLU A 338 18.76 -13.10 8.06
C GLU A 338 19.41 -11.86 8.70
N ARG A 339 18.91 -10.67 8.38
CA ARG A 339 19.41 -9.38 8.87
C ARG A 339 18.58 -8.81 10.03
N GLU A 340 17.40 -9.37 10.26
CA GLU A 340 16.43 -8.88 11.25
C GLU A 340 17.03 -8.81 12.66
N ASP A 341 17.84 -9.78 13.06
CA ASP A 341 18.51 -9.77 14.36
C ASP A 341 19.44 -8.56 14.54
N PHE A 342 20.20 -8.19 13.49
CA PHE A 342 21.08 -7.02 13.51
C PHE A 342 20.29 -5.72 13.60
N TYR A 343 19.18 -5.63 12.85
CA TYR A 343 18.30 -4.46 12.91
C TYR A 343 17.60 -4.34 14.26
N ASN A 344 17.14 -5.45 14.83
CA ASN A 344 16.51 -5.48 16.15
C ASN A 344 17.51 -5.17 17.29
N SER A 345 18.82 -5.38 17.09
CA SER A 345 19.87 -4.99 18.04
C SER A 345 20.39 -3.56 17.77
N PHE A 346 21.41 -3.41 16.92
CA PHE A 346 22.10 -2.15 16.70
C PHE A 346 21.21 -1.10 16.07
N GLY A 347 20.35 -1.50 15.13
CA GLY A 347 19.44 -0.57 14.46
C GLY A 347 18.44 0.06 15.45
N THR A 348 17.76 -0.76 16.25
CA THR A 348 16.88 -0.29 17.34
C THR A 348 17.63 0.62 18.32
N LYS A 349 18.86 0.25 18.70
CA LYS A 349 19.71 1.06 19.60
C LYS A 349 19.96 2.47 19.04
N THR A 350 20.27 2.59 17.75
CA THR A 350 20.50 3.90 17.12
C THR A 350 19.22 4.74 17.01
N ILE A 351 18.08 4.12 16.69
CA ILE A 351 16.76 4.80 16.63
C ILE A 351 16.37 5.33 18.02
N ASN A 352 16.48 4.47 19.04
CA ASN A 352 16.15 4.82 20.42
C ASN A 352 17.03 5.96 20.94
N TYR A 353 18.31 5.99 20.56
CA TYR A 353 19.20 7.10 20.92
C TYR A 353 18.67 8.44 20.38
N ILE A 354 18.26 8.50 19.10
CA ILE A 354 17.71 9.74 18.53
C ILE A 354 16.39 10.12 19.17
N GLU A 355 15.49 9.16 19.37
CA GLU A 355 14.19 9.38 20.00
C GLU A 355 14.32 9.95 21.43
N GLN A 356 15.31 9.49 22.19
CA GLN A 356 15.60 9.96 23.55
C GLN A 356 16.23 11.36 23.56
N GLU A 357 17.16 11.63 22.66
CA GLU A 357 17.90 12.91 22.62
C GLU A 357 17.09 14.02 21.94
N SER A 358 16.15 13.68 21.05
CA SER A 358 15.30 14.66 20.37
C SER A 358 13.92 14.11 20.02
N LYS A 359 12.90 14.60 20.74
CA LYS A 359 11.48 14.28 20.47
C LYS A 359 10.91 14.93 19.20
N LYS A 360 11.64 15.86 18.60
CA LYS A 360 11.17 16.64 17.42
C LYS A 360 11.71 16.12 16.10
N SER A 361 12.88 15.48 16.12
CA SER A 361 13.55 15.02 14.89
C SER A 361 13.01 13.66 14.49
N ASN A 362 13.11 13.32 13.21
CA ASN A 362 12.77 11.99 12.74
C ASN A 362 13.70 10.94 13.38
N LYS A 363 13.17 10.12 14.32
CA LYS A 363 13.93 9.08 15.04
C LYS A 363 14.69 8.11 14.12
N PHE A 364 14.19 7.89 12.90
CA PHE A 364 14.83 7.00 11.93
C PHE A 364 16.12 7.56 11.32
N LYS A 365 16.52 8.80 11.63
CA LYS A 365 17.87 9.30 11.33
C LYS A 365 18.98 8.49 12.00
N GLY A 366 18.68 7.73 13.04
CA GLY A 366 19.59 6.73 13.59
C GLY A 366 20.06 5.69 12.55
N LEU A 367 19.29 5.46 11.49
CA LEU A 367 19.66 4.56 10.41
C LEU A 367 20.91 5.00 9.62
N TYR A 368 21.31 6.28 9.68
CA TYR A 368 22.59 6.74 9.14
C TYR A 368 23.77 6.07 9.86
N MET A 369 23.70 5.98 11.20
CA MET A 369 24.69 5.24 12.00
C MET A 369 24.62 3.73 11.71
N THR A 370 23.42 3.19 11.52
CA THR A 370 23.25 1.78 11.12
C THR A 370 23.89 1.48 9.77
N ALA A 371 23.77 2.41 8.82
CA ALA A 371 24.41 2.29 7.50
C ALA A 371 25.93 2.34 7.61
N GLN A 372 26.49 3.29 8.38
CA GLN A 372 27.93 3.31 8.63
C GLN A 372 28.40 2.03 9.32
N ARG A 373 27.69 1.54 10.34
CA ARG A 373 28.00 0.27 11.01
C ARG A 373 28.07 -0.91 10.04
N ARG A 374 27.19 -0.94 9.04
CA ARG A 374 27.20 -1.95 7.99
C ARG A 374 28.36 -1.79 7.03
N ALA A 375 28.75 -0.55 6.71
CA ALA A 375 29.92 -0.28 5.89
C ALA A 375 31.21 -0.78 6.57
N GLU A 376 31.31 -0.57 7.88
CA GLU A 376 32.50 -0.91 8.68
C GLU A 376 32.63 -2.39 9.03
N ASN A 377 31.53 -3.00 9.46
CA ASN A 377 31.56 -4.30 10.13
C ASN A 377 30.45 -5.25 9.61
N GLY A 378 29.84 -4.93 8.47
CA GLY A 378 28.78 -5.75 7.86
C GLY A 378 27.63 -6.05 8.83
N PHE A 379 27.15 -7.29 8.81
CA PHE A 379 26.12 -7.80 9.73
C PHE A 379 26.68 -8.60 10.91
N ALA A 380 27.98 -8.45 11.22
CA ALA A 380 28.61 -9.22 12.28
C ALA A 380 27.92 -8.96 13.63
N LYS A 381 27.48 -10.04 14.30
CA LYS A 381 26.85 -9.98 15.63
C LYS A 381 27.88 -9.80 16.76
N VAL A 382 29.08 -10.31 16.55
CA VAL A 382 30.22 -10.15 17.46
C VAL A 382 31.28 -9.37 16.70
N ILE A 383 31.71 -8.26 17.30
CA ILE A 383 32.66 -7.31 16.72
C ILE A 383 33.95 -7.29 17.52
N ASN A 384 35.08 -7.22 16.83
CA ASN A 384 36.38 -7.19 17.47
C ASN A 384 36.50 -5.97 18.38
N GLY A 385 36.99 -6.19 19.60
CA GLY A 385 37.19 -5.14 20.60
C GLY A 385 35.92 -4.39 21.00
N ASN A 386 34.72 -4.95 20.78
CA ASN A 386 33.44 -4.29 21.02
C ASN A 386 33.34 -2.90 20.33
N ASN A 387 34.00 -2.74 19.20
CA ASN A 387 34.13 -1.47 18.48
C ASN A 387 33.21 -1.45 17.25
N PRO A 388 31.97 -0.94 17.35
CA PRO A 388 30.99 -1.09 16.28
C PRO A 388 31.42 -0.38 14.98
N MET A 389 32.19 0.70 15.09
CA MET A 389 32.49 1.56 13.94
C MET A 389 33.97 1.52 13.52
N ASN A 390 34.74 0.51 13.94
CA ASN A 390 36.18 0.44 13.67
C ASN A 390 36.95 1.74 14.02
N ILE A 391 36.59 2.35 15.15
CA ILE A 391 37.24 3.58 15.63
C ILE A 391 38.73 3.30 15.88
N LYS A 392 39.61 4.08 15.25
CA LYS A 392 41.04 4.09 15.56
C LYS A 392 41.31 4.87 16.85
N GLY A 393 42.37 4.51 17.58
CA GLY A 393 42.75 5.17 18.84
C GLY A 393 42.50 4.32 20.09
N ASN A 394 42.25 4.95 21.23
CA ASN A 394 42.05 4.29 22.52
C ASN A 394 40.56 4.20 22.88
N GLY A 395 40.11 3.01 23.26
CA GLY A 395 38.86 2.81 24.01
C GLY A 395 39.13 2.77 25.51
N ASP A 396 38.13 2.44 26.32
CA ASP A 396 38.27 2.35 27.78
C ASP A 396 39.18 1.18 28.23
N LEU A 397 39.39 0.19 27.35
CA LEU A 397 40.38 -0.88 27.55
C LEU A 397 41.65 -0.68 26.71
N GLY A 398 41.91 0.54 26.24
CA GLY A 398 43.07 0.85 25.40
C GLY A 398 42.87 0.42 23.94
N GLN A 399 43.81 -0.32 23.38
CA GLN A 399 43.82 -0.69 21.95
C GLN A 399 43.87 -2.20 21.77
N ILE A 400 43.29 -2.68 20.67
CA ILE A 400 43.42 -4.05 20.19
C ILE A 400 43.92 -4.02 18.76
N ALA A 401 44.82 -4.96 18.42
CA ALA A 401 45.36 -5.09 17.08
C ALA A 401 44.63 -6.18 16.31
N TYR A 402 44.16 -5.87 15.10
CA TYR A 402 43.64 -6.87 14.17
C TYR A 402 43.85 -6.40 12.73
N ASP A 403 43.84 -7.36 11.80
CA ASP A 403 44.03 -7.08 10.38
C ASP A 403 42.80 -6.40 9.79
N THR A 404 43.01 -5.40 8.93
CA THR A 404 41.95 -4.62 8.26
C THR A 404 42.23 -4.49 6.77
N HIS A 405 41.25 -4.03 6.00
CA HIS A 405 41.46 -3.68 4.59
C HIS A 405 41.38 -2.17 4.41
N GLU A 406 42.48 -1.57 3.94
CA GLU A 406 42.50 -0.16 3.53
C GLU A 406 42.59 -0.09 2.01
N SER A 407 41.58 0.51 1.36
CA SER A 407 41.51 0.58 -0.11
C SER A 407 41.64 -0.77 -0.83
N GLY A 408 41.15 -1.85 -0.22
CA GLY A 408 41.23 -3.22 -0.74
C GLY A 408 42.56 -3.93 -0.49
N ILE A 409 43.49 -3.31 0.25
CA ILE A 409 44.77 -3.90 0.64
C ILE A 409 44.67 -4.34 2.10
N LEU A 410 45.04 -5.59 2.38
CA LEU A 410 45.14 -6.10 3.75
C LEU A 410 46.30 -5.40 4.48
N VAL A 411 45.98 -4.65 5.52
CA VAL A 411 46.93 -4.03 6.45
C VAL A 411 46.90 -4.82 7.75
N LYS A 412 48.06 -5.33 8.17
CA LYS A 412 48.18 -6.24 9.31
C LYS A 412 48.45 -5.50 10.61
N GLY A 413 47.80 -5.94 11.69
CA GLY A 413 48.08 -5.47 13.05
C GLY A 413 47.74 -4.00 13.31
N GLU A 414 46.77 -3.44 12.58
CA GLU A 414 46.27 -2.07 12.82
C GLU A 414 45.62 -1.97 14.20
N LYS A 415 45.85 -0.84 14.88
CA LYS A 415 45.40 -0.64 16.27
C LYS A 415 44.07 0.12 16.31
N PHE A 416 43.05 -0.57 16.79
CA PHE A 416 41.71 -0.03 16.98
C PHE A 416 41.39 0.13 18.46
N ALA A 417 40.46 1.02 18.76
CA ALA A 417 39.96 1.22 20.11
C ALA A 417 39.33 -0.09 20.63
N ASN A 418 39.68 -0.47 21.86
CA ASN A 418 39.15 -1.65 22.53
C ASN A 418 38.20 -1.22 23.66
N PHE A 419 37.00 -1.79 23.68
CA PHE A 419 35.96 -1.41 24.61
C PHE A 419 35.51 -2.57 25.50
N SER A 420 35.12 -2.24 26.73
CA SER A 420 34.56 -3.22 27.68
C SER A 420 33.24 -3.83 27.22
N SER A 421 32.45 -3.10 26.41
CA SER A 421 31.19 -3.57 25.84
C SER A 421 30.83 -2.79 24.57
N GLU A 422 29.93 -3.33 23.75
CA GLU A 422 29.44 -2.63 22.55
C GLU A 422 28.67 -1.33 22.88
N ASP A 423 28.07 -1.25 24.06
CA ASP A 423 27.46 -0.01 24.57
C ASP A 423 28.52 1.05 24.86
N THR A 424 29.64 0.65 25.47
CA THR A 424 30.78 1.54 25.69
C THR A 424 31.39 1.98 24.35
N GLY A 425 31.54 1.06 23.39
CA GLY A 425 32.01 1.38 22.04
C GLY A 425 31.09 2.33 21.28
N PHE A 426 29.77 2.15 21.38
CA PHE A 426 28.79 3.06 20.78
C PHE A 426 28.85 4.46 21.41
N LYS A 427 29.01 4.57 22.73
CA LYS A 427 29.22 5.87 23.40
C LYS A 427 30.54 6.51 22.96
N GLY A 428 31.60 5.72 22.78
CA GLY A 428 32.87 6.16 22.22
C GLY A 428 32.70 6.76 20.82
N TYR A 429 31.94 6.09 19.95
CA TYR A 429 31.59 6.60 18.62
C TYR A 429 30.84 7.93 18.68
N LEU A 430 29.80 8.03 19.52
CA LEU A 430 29.05 9.28 19.67
C LEU A 430 29.94 10.42 20.16
N SER A 431 30.84 10.15 21.10
CA SER A 431 31.82 11.14 21.57
C SER A 431 32.75 11.60 20.44
N LEU A 432 33.25 10.67 19.62
CA LEU A 432 34.06 10.97 18.45
C LEU A 432 33.31 11.86 17.46
N LEU A 433 32.05 11.54 17.15
CA LEU A 433 31.24 12.37 16.27
C LEU A 433 31.05 13.78 16.83
N LYS A 434 30.64 13.91 18.10
CA LYS A 434 30.42 15.22 18.75
C LYS A 434 31.68 16.09 18.71
N ASN A 435 32.84 15.50 19.00
CA ASN A 435 34.07 16.27 19.17
C ASN A 435 34.78 16.56 17.85
N ASN A 436 34.76 15.59 16.91
CA ASN A 436 35.65 15.58 15.76
C ASN A 436 34.88 15.60 14.42
N TYR A 437 33.66 15.09 14.36
CA TYR A 437 32.81 15.08 13.16
C TYR A 437 31.45 15.75 13.43
N ASN A 438 31.47 16.91 14.09
CA ASN A 438 30.25 17.53 14.62
C ASN A 438 29.22 17.88 13.53
N TYR A 439 29.66 18.17 12.29
CA TYR A 439 28.73 18.37 11.18
C TYR A 439 27.89 17.13 10.92
N ALA A 440 28.50 15.94 10.91
CA ALA A 440 27.81 14.66 10.80
C ALA A 440 26.90 14.42 12.02
N TYR A 441 27.38 14.70 13.23
CA TYR A 441 26.59 14.53 14.45
C TYR A 441 25.29 15.36 14.45
N GLN A 442 25.37 16.61 13.98
CA GLN A 442 24.22 17.51 13.95
C GLN A 442 23.12 17.09 12.97
N THR A 443 23.44 16.30 11.95
CA THR A 443 22.44 15.86 10.95
C THR A 443 21.37 14.98 11.56
N PHE A 444 21.65 14.31 12.68
CA PHE A 444 20.68 13.49 13.39
C PHE A 444 19.51 14.29 14.00
N PHE A 445 19.71 15.59 14.21
CA PHE A 445 18.78 16.44 14.96
C PHE A 445 18.20 17.61 14.15
N ASP A 446 18.42 17.60 12.83
CA ASP A 446 17.95 18.63 11.91
C ASP A 446 17.31 17.95 10.70
N ASP A 447 15.98 17.88 10.66
CA ASP A 447 15.21 17.20 9.61
C ASP A 447 15.37 17.82 8.21
N SER A 448 15.98 19.01 8.08
CA SER A 448 16.36 19.56 6.77
C SER A 448 17.60 18.89 6.17
N LYS A 449 18.38 18.17 6.97
CA LYS A 449 19.61 17.49 6.56
C LYS A 449 19.37 16.04 6.17
N THR A 450 20.12 15.54 5.20
CA THR A 450 19.94 14.17 4.65
C THR A 450 21.15 13.27 4.93
N ILE A 451 21.13 12.04 4.40
CA ILE A 451 22.31 11.17 4.39
C ILE A 451 23.52 11.82 3.69
N ASP A 452 23.29 12.69 2.70
CA ASP A 452 24.35 13.42 2.00
C ASP A 452 25.12 14.34 2.94
N ASP A 453 24.41 15.07 3.79
CA ASP A 453 25.03 15.91 4.82
C ASP A 453 25.81 15.07 5.82
N PHE A 454 25.27 13.92 6.22
CA PHE A 454 25.91 13.05 7.18
C PHE A 454 27.27 12.56 6.67
N VAL A 455 27.32 12.02 5.45
CA VAL A 455 28.58 11.51 4.88
C VAL A 455 29.55 12.63 4.49
N THR A 456 29.04 13.81 4.10
CA THR A 456 29.86 15.02 3.92
C THR A 456 30.51 15.43 5.25
N GLY A 457 29.76 15.31 6.34
CA GLY A 457 30.25 15.58 7.68
C GLY A 457 31.38 14.66 8.13
N LEU A 458 31.32 13.38 7.73
CA LEU A 458 32.34 12.38 8.02
C LEU A 458 33.62 12.58 7.19
N GLU A 459 33.47 12.84 5.89
CA GLU A 459 34.60 12.80 4.97
C GLU A 459 35.22 14.17 4.68
N ASP A 460 34.42 15.25 4.64
CA ASP A 460 34.89 16.57 4.17
C ASP A 460 34.98 17.61 5.29
N LYS A 461 34.31 17.39 6.42
CA LYS A 461 34.17 18.37 7.52
C LYS A 461 34.74 17.88 8.85
N GLY A 462 35.38 16.71 8.87
CA GLY A 462 36.02 16.14 10.06
C GLY A 462 37.26 16.92 10.48
N LYS A 463 37.39 17.21 11.79
CA LYS A 463 38.57 17.90 12.36
C LYS A 463 39.85 17.07 12.27
N LEU A 464 39.73 15.74 12.24
CA LEU A 464 40.85 14.82 12.08
C LEU A 464 41.13 14.44 10.62
N GLY A 465 40.45 15.09 9.67
CA GLY A 465 40.38 14.63 8.29
C GLY A 465 39.20 13.67 8.07
N PRO A 466 39.20 12.93 6.95
CA PRO A 466 38.14 11.99 6.60
C PRO A 466 38.06 10.82 7.58
N TYR A 467 36.86 10.25 7.75
CA TYR A 467 36.65 9.11 8.63
C TYR A 467 37.29 7.83 8.06
N ALA A 468 37.13 7.60 6.75
CA ALA A 468 37.73 6.48 6.05
C ALA A 468 38.91 6.91 5.16
N THR A 469 39.95 6.08 5.08
CA THR A 469 41.04 6.30 4.13
C THR A 469 40.61 5.90 2.73
N GLY A 470 40.47 6.91 1.87
CA GLY A 470 40.36 6.70 0.44
C GLY A 470 41.65 6.13 -0.18
N ASP A 471 41.59 5.70 -1.44
CA ASP A 471 42.77 5.31 -2.22
C ASP A 471 43.85 6.41 -2.23
N LYS A 472 45.09 6.05 -2.61
CA LYS A 472 46.30 6.90 -2.51
C LYS A 472 46.21 8.30 -3.18
N LYS A 473 45.09 8.66 -3.81
CA LYS A 473 44.79 9.98 -4.41
C LYS A 473 43.76 10.82 -3.62
N GLY A 474 43.25 10.35 -2.49
CA GLY A 474 42.55 11.13 -1.46
C GLY A 474 41.10 11.56 -1.75
N LYS A 475 40.73 11.88 -3.01
CA LYS A 475 39.36 12.27 -3.38
C LYS A 475 38.49 11.12 -3.88
N GLU A 476 39.05 10.19 -4.65
CA GLU A 476 38.28 9.08 -5.22
C GLU A 476 37.76 8.13 -4.11
N GLY A 477 38.57 7.86 -3.09
CA GLY A 477 38.13 6.97 -2.02
C GLY A 477 37.22 7.59 -0.94
N THR A 478 37.26 8.91 -0.70
CA THR A 478 36.28 9.58 0.18
C THR A 478 34.89 9.58 -0.46
N ASP A 479 34.81 9.88 -1.76
CA ASP A 479 33.56 9.78 -2.52
C ASP A 479 33.04 8.33 -2.62
N ARG A 480 33.94 7.35 -2.75
CA ARG A 480 33.56 5.93 -2.69
C ARG A 480 32.95 5.55 -1.34
N TYR A 481 33.50 6.02 -0.22
CA TYR A 481 32.96 5.74 1.10
C TYR A 481 31.60 6.40 1.31
N LYS A 482 31.45 7.67 0.91
CA LYS A 482 30.14 8.38 0.90
C LYS A 482 29.10 7.57 0.13
N ASN A 483 29.39 7.18 -1.10
CA ASN A 483 28.46 6.44 -1.95
C ASN A 483 28.12 5.07 -1.36
N ASN A 484 29.10 4.34 -0.82
CA ASN A 484 28.86 3.05 -0.17
C ASN A 484 27.89 3.18 1.02
N ILE A 485 28.05 4.20 1.89
CA ILE A 485 27.13 4.43 3.00
C ILE A 485 25.73 4.76 2.49
N LYS A 486 25.60 5.59 1.44
CA LYS A 486 24.28 5.95 0.86
C LYS A 486 23.57 4.73 0.28
N ASP A 487 24.28 3.90 -0.49
CA ASP A 487 23.72 2.67 -1.07
C ASP A 487 23.27 1.68 0.03
N ILE A 488 24.10 1.55 1.06
CA ILE A 488 23.77 0.74 2.24
C ILE A 488 22.57 1.33 2.97
N PHE A 489 22.49 2.64 3.14
CA PHE A 489 21.39 3.34 3.81
C PHE A 489 20.06 3.06 3.09
N GLU A 490 20.01 3.19 1.77
CA GLU A 490 18.81 2.87 0.99
C GLU A 490 18.41 1.40 1.15
N SER A 491 19.38 0.48 1.19
CA SER A 491 19.11 -0.93 1.51
C SER A 491 18.56 -1.11 2.92
N VAL A 492 19.09 -0.41 3.94
CA VAL A 492 18.64 -0.51 5.33
C VAL A 492 17.22 0.06 5.47
N LYS A 493 16.96 1.25 4.93
CA LYS A 493 15.64 1.90 4.92
C LYS A 493 14.57 0.99 4.30
N ASN A 494 14.88 0.37 3.16
CA ASN A 494 13.98 -0.56 2.49
C ASN A 494 13.70 -1.83 3.32
N ASP A 495 14.70 -2.37 4.01
CA ASP A 495 14.51 -3.51 4.90
C ASP A 495 13.61 -3.14 6.11
N TYR A 496 13.83 -1.97 6.72
CA TYR A 496 12.96 -1.45 7.79
C TYR A 496 11.51 -1.23 7.34
N LEU A 497 11.29 -0.65 6.15
CA LEU A 497 9.95 -0.49 5.58
C LEU A 497 9.22 -1.83 5.44
N LYS A 498 9.92 -2.88 4.97
CA LYS A 498 9.35 -4.22 4.87
C LYS A 498 9.03 -4.82 6.25
N MET A 499 9.94 -4.66 7.21
CA MET A 499 9.74 -5.13 8.59
C MET A 499 8.54 -4.45 9.25
N TYR A 500 8.45 -3.12 9.18
CA TYR A 500 7.36 -2.34 9.79
C TYR A 500 6.02 -2.61 9.11
N LYS A 501 5.97 -2.72 7.77
CA LYS A 501 4.75 -3.13 7.05
C LYS A 501 4.30 -4.54 7.46
N CYS A 502 5.23 -5.47 7.70
CA CYS A 502 4.91 -6.79 8.25
C CYS A 502 4.42 -6.72 9.71
N LYS A 503 5.02 -5.89 10.56
CA LYS A 503 4.55 -5.66 11.95
C LYS A 503 3.14 -5.05 11.97
N LEU A 504 2.90 -4.00 11.18
CA LEU A 504 1.61 -3.34 11.02
C LEU A 504 0.50 -4.33 10.63
N CYS A 505 0.86 -5.28 9.78
CA CYS A 505 -0.05 -6.30 9.30
C CYS A 505 -0.38 -7.38 10.35
N LYS A 506 0.51 -7.65 11.30
CA LYS A 506 0.35 -8.64 12.38
C LYS A 506 -0.26 -8.07 13.65
N VAL A 507 -0.09 -6.78 13.90
CA VAL A 507 -0.52 -6.14 15.14
C VAL A 507 -2.05 -6.09 15.24
N LYS A 508 -2.56 -6.36 16.43
CA LYS A 508 -4.01 -6.43 16.71
C LYS A 508 -4.55 -5.17 17.38
N ASN A 509 -3.71 -4.46 18.13
CA ASN A 509 -4.08 -3.26 18.87
C ASN A 509 -4.13 -2.03 17.94
N ASP A 510 -5.19 -1.22 18.02
CA ASP A 510 -5.41 -0.08 17.11
C ASP A 510 -4.48 1.11 17.38
N GLU A 511 -4.10 1.35 18.63
CA GLU A 511 -3.10 2.35 18.98
C GLU A 511 -1.73 1.96 18.44
N GLU A 512 -1.35 0.69 18.57
CA GLU A 512 -0.10 0.16 18.04
C GLU A 512 -0.10 0.14 16.50
N LYS A 513 -1.25 -0.15 15.85
CA LYS A 513 -1.42 0.01 14.38
C LYS A 513 -1.17 1.45 13.94
N LYS A 514 -1.77 2.42 14.64
CA LYS A 514 -1.59 3.84 14.33
C LYS A 514 -0.12 4.24 14.48
N ASN A 515 0.51 3.87 15.59
CA ASN A 515 1.93 4.15 15.85
C ASN A 515 2.84 3.54 14.76
N LEU A 516 2.57 2.29 14.35
CA LEU A 516 3.31 1.64 13.27
C LEU A 516 3.10 2.31 11.90
N GLN A 517 1.89 2.80 11.62
CA GLN A 517 1.61 3.55 10.39
C GLN A 517 2.31 4.92 10.39
N ASP A 518 2.35 5.61 11.52
CA ASP A 518 3.09 6.86 11.70
C ASP A 518 4.60 6.62 11.52
N ASP A 519 5.13 5.53 12.06
CA ASP A 519 6.53 5.13 11.87
C ASP A 519 6.87 4.82 10.41
N ILE A 520 5.97 4.15 9.68
CA ILE A 520 6.14 3.94 8.23
C ILE A 520 6.18 5.27 7.49
N ASN A 521 5.29 6.21 7.83
CA ASN A 521 5.27 7.54 7.21
C ASN A 521 6.56 8.33 7.48
N LEU A 522 7.14 8.19 8.68
CA LEU A 522 8.44 8.80 9.02
C LEU A 522 9.59 8.17 8.24
N LEU A 523 9.60 6.83 8.09
CA LEU A 523 10.59 6.12 7.27
C LEU A 523 10.52 6.53 5.79
N GLU A 524 9.31 6.69 5.23
CA GLU A 524 9.13 7.08 3.82
C GLU A 524 9.60 8.51 3.53
N LYS A 525 9.56 9.39 4.54
CA LYS A 525 10.06 10.78 4.45
C LYS A 525 11.57 10.91 4.69
N LEU A 526 12.25 9.86 5.15
CA LEU A 526 13.67 9.91 5.46
C LEU A 526 14.49 9.90 4.17
N ASN A 527 15.30 10.94 3.95
CA ASN A 527 16.16 11.09 2.77
C ASN A 527 17.63 11.16 3.13
#